data_AF-A0A1F1CFJ7-F1
#
_entry.id   AF-A0A1F1CFJ7-F1
#
_cell.length_a   1.000
_cell.length_b   1.000
_cell.length_c   1.000
_cell.angle_alpha   90.00
_cell.angle_beta   90.00
_cell.angle_gamma   90.00
#
_symmetry.space_group_name_H-M   'P 1'
#
loop_
_entity.id
_entity.type
_entity.pdbx_description
1 polymer ?
#
loop_
_entity_poly.entity_id
_entity_poly.type
_entity_poly.pdbx_seq_one_letter_code
_entity_poly.pdbx_strand_id
1 'polypeptide(L)'
;MIEWMKKNRKELLLPFLCFVLGLLLAIASIQVQEQGTDTKEDQTLSHFQPKDYKNLVSKEQEIKQFKWTIEAVANLKVRLKQSQQPGTRLETIVTKWGKAQKVKYTKTAQGDKTVLVLTYAAKQTDQGKKSVTLWFEQEKDQGYRLTTVDATNLLDAKEKTSSEKEITTEKEKKGTEFAQLIKQLGNPQRLVWGEMPDGGMGYRATYQVPGQPEVVMEFKKKAKKLVLV
;
A
#
# COMPACT_ATOMS: atom_id res chain seq x y z
N MET A 1 29.93 43.22 27.65
CA MET A 1 29.65 42.02 26.82
C MET A 1 28.16 41.88 26.46
N ILE A 2 27.24 42.04 27.41
CA ILE A 2 25.77 41.94 27.19
C ILE A 2 25.22 43.07 26.30
N GLU A 3 25.71 44.30 26.46
CA GLU A 3 25.38 45.48 25.61
C GLU A 3 25.75 45.27 24.13
N TRP A 4 26.88 44.60 23.86
CA TRP A 4 27.37 44.32 22.50
C TRP A 4 26.48 43.29 21.77
N MET A 5 26.01 42.26 22.49
CA MET A 5 25.08 41.26 21.94
C MET A 5 23.69 41.82 21.63
N LYS A 6 23.24 42.85 22.35
CA LYS A 6 21.97 43.54 22.06
C LYS A 6 22.04 44.37 20.78
N LYS A 7 23.19 45.01 20.52
CA LYS A 7 23.39 45.89 19.36
C LYS A 7 23.51 45.11 18.04
N ASN A 8 24.13 43.92 18.07
CA ASN A 8 24.35 43.08 16.88
C ASN A 8 23.34 41.93 16.71
N ARG A 9 22.20 41.99 17.41
CA ARG A 9 21.20 40.90 17.44
C ARG A 9 20.67 40.56 16.04
N LYS A 10 20.49 41.55 15.16
CA LYS A 10 19.98 41.32 13.79
C LYS A 10 21.00 40.64 12.88
N GLU A 11 22.29 40.95 13.04
CA GLU A 11 23.37 40.33 12.27
C GLU A 11 23.70 38.91 12.72
N LEU A 12 23.43 38.58 13.99
CA LEU A 12 23.56 37.21 14.53
C LEU A 12 22.33 36.34 14.21
N LEU A 13 21.13 36.94 14.14
CA LEU A 13 19.89 36.20 13.89
C LEU A 13 19.73 35.78 12.42
N LEU A 14 20.16 36.59 11.46
CA LEU A 14 20.05 36.28 10.03
C LEU A 14 20.78 34.98 9.61
N PRO A 15 22.08 34.79 9.93
CA PRO A 15 22.79 33.56 9.56
C PRO A 15 22.25 32.35 10.32
N PHE A 16 21.77 32.54 11.56
CA PHE A 16 21.14 31.46 12.32
C PHE A 16 19.80 31.04 11.70
N LEU A 17 18.99 32.00 11.22
CA LEU A 17 17.74 31.73 10.52
C LEU A 17 17.99 31.00 9.19
N CYS A 18 19.01 31.41 8.42
CA CYS A 18 19.43 30.72 7.20
C CYS A 18 19.94 29.30 7.46
N PHE A 19 20.66 29.09 8.57
CA PHE A 19 21.12 27.76 8.96
C PHE A 19 19.96 26.84 9.34
N VAL A 20 18.96 27.34 10.08
CA VAL A 20 17.75 26.59 10.44
C VAL A 20 16.87 26.31 9.20
N LEU A 21 16.76 27.26 8.26
CA LEU A 21 16.04 27.07 7.01
C LEU A 21 16.74 26.05 6.08
N GLY A 22 18.08 26.09 6.02
CA GLY A 22 18.90 25.09 5.32
C GLY A 22 18.77 23.69 5.94
N LEU A 23 18.71 23.60 7.27
CA LEU A 23 18.49 22.33 7.98
C LEU A 23 17.08 21.78 7.72
N LEU A 24 16.05 22.64 7.70
CA LEU A 24 14.68 22.25 7.36
C LEU A 24 14.53 21.79 5.90
N LEU A 25 15.22 22.44 4.97
CA LEU A 25 15.25 22.02 3.56
C LEU A 25 16.03 20.71 3.37
N ALA A 26 17.08 20.45 4.16
CA ALA A 26 17.80 19.17 4.15
C ALA A 26 16.96 18.01 4.75
N ILE A 27 16.04 18.29 5.67
CA ILE A 27 15.09 17.29 6.18
C ILE A 27 14.00 16.98 5.13
N ALA A 28 13.63 17.96 4.27
CA ALA A 28 12.67 17.76 3.20
C ALA A 28 13.21 16.95 2.00
N SER A 29 14.54 16.86 1.84
CA SER A 29 15.20 16.05 0.80
C SER A 29 15.64 14.67 1.29
N ILE A 30 15.25 14.26 2.51
CA ILE A 30 15.25 12.85 2.89
C ILE A 30 14.17 12.18 2.04
N GLN A 31 14.56 11.77 0.82
CA GLN A 31 13.89 10.67 0.16
C GLN A 31 13.80 9.58 1.22
N VAL A 32 12.57 9.25 1.59
CA VAL A 32 12.28 8.10 2.45
C VAL A 32 12.89 6.91 1.75
N GLN A 33 14.12 6.58 2.12
CA GLN A 33 14.79 5.36 1.76
C GLN A 33 13.91 4.27 2.35
N GLU A 34 13.15 3.60 1.49
CA GLU A 34 12.45 2.39 1.89
C GLU A 34 13.52 1.48 2.48
N GLN A 35 13.35 1.11 3.74
CA GLN A 35 14.27 0.29 4.49
C GLN A 35 14.52 -0.99 3.69
N GLY A 36 15.64 -1.00 2.97
CA GLY A 36 16.04 -2.07 2.08
C GLY A 36 16.38 -3.28 2.94
N THR A 37 15.50 -4.28 2.92
CA THR A 37 15.99 -5.65 2.91
C THR A 37 16.89 -5.75 1.67
N ASP A 38 18.14 -6.16 1.88
CA ASP A 38 19.21 -6.33 0.89
C ASP A 38 18.84 -7.44 -0.12
N THR A 39 17.78 -7.18 -0.88
CA THR A 39 17.28 -8.02 -1.96
C THR A 39 17.69 -7.29 -3.22
N LYS A 40 18.71 -7.83 -3.92
CA LYS A 40 19.18 -7.31 -5.20
C LYS A 40 17.98 -6.96 -6.08
N GLU A 41 17.79 -5.68 -6.35
CA GLU A 41 16.72 -5.20 -7.21
C GLU A 41 16.87 -5.87 -8.58
N ASP A 42 15.83 -6.56 -9.03
CA ASP A 42 15.80 -7.11 -10.38
C ASP A 42 15.66 -5.95 -11.39
N GLN A 43 16.79 -5.53 -11.94
CA GLN A 43 16.89 -4.45 -12.93
C GLN A 43 16.10 -4.74 -14.23
N THR A 44 15.63 -5.97 -14.45
CA THR A 44 14.79 -6.27 -15.61
C THR A 44 13.37 -5.70 -15.46
N LEU A 45 12.90 -5.51 -14.23
CA LEU A 45 11.56 -5.00 -13.97
C LEU A 45 11.50 -3.46 -13.92
N SER A 46 12.62 -2.77 -13.62
CA SER A 46 12.67 -1.30 -13.65
C SER A 46 12.44 -0.69 -15.04
N HIS A 47 12.64 -1.49 -16.10
CA HIS A 47 12.33 -1.14 -17.49
C HIS A 47 11.08 -1.84 -18.04
N PHE A 48 10.28 -2.48 -17.17
CA PHE A 48 9.14 -3.31 -17.56
C PHE A 48 8.27 -2.61 -18.61
N GLN A 49 8.25 -3.18 -19.81
CA GLN A 49 7.36 -2.70 -20.85
C GLN A 49 6.03 -3.44 -20.75
N PRO A 50 4.91 -2.77 -21.04
CA PRO A 50 3.60 -3.39 -21.15
C PRO A 50 3.59 -4.77 -21.81
N LYS A 51 4.32 -4.94 -22.92
CA LYS A 51 4.44 -6.18 -23.71
C LYS A 51 5.05 -7.36 -22.95
N ASP A 52 5.78 -7.11 -21.87
CA ASP A 52 6.48 -8.12 -21.08
C ASP A 52 5.58 -8.73 -20.00
N TYR A 53 4.30 -8.34 -19.91
CA TYR A 53 3.35 -8.82 -18.89
C TYR A 53 3.21 -10.34 -18.81
N LYS A 54 3.47 -11.05 -19.92
CA LYS A 54 3.47 -12.53 -19.94
C LYS A 54 4.53 -13.12 -19.02
N ASN A 55 5.63 -12.41 -18.76
CA ASN A 55 6.68 -12.82 -17.84
C ASN A 55 6.24 -12.73 -16.36
N LEU A 56 5.17 -12.01 -16.07
CA LEU A 56 4.59 -11.85 -14.73
C LEU A 56 3.56 -12.93 -14.38
N VAL A 57 3.24 -13.82 -15.32
CA VAL A 57 2.31 -14.95 -15.10
C VAL A 57 3.10 -16.16 -14.62
N SER A 58 2.67 -16.74 -13.50
CA SER A 58 3.20 -18.01 -12.99
C SER A 58 2.81 -19.15 -13.91
N LYS A 59 3.71 -20.08 -14.18
CA LYS A 59 3.34 -21.38 -14.78
C LYS A 59 2.54 -22.18 -13.74
N GLU A 60 1.59 -23.01 -14.18
CA GLU A 60 0.73 -23.80 -13.26
C GLU A 60 1.55 -24.69 -12.31
N GLN A 61 2.67 -25.22 -12.78
CA GLN A 61 3.61 -26.05 -12.00
C GLN A 61 4.39 -25.25 -10.94
N GLU A 62 4.44 -23.92 -11.02
CA GLU A 62 5.16 -23.02 -10.09
C GLU A 62 4.28 -22.49 -8.94
N ILE A 63 2.99 -22.87 -8.89
CA ILE A 63 2.05 -22.43 -7.84
C ILE A 63 2.35 -23.17 -6.52
N LYS A 64 3.46 -22.79 -5.88
CA LYS A 64 4.00 -23.38 -4.65
C LYS A 64 3.29 -22.89 -3.38
N GLN A 65 1.97 -22.93 -3.35
CA GLN A 65 1.11 -22.43 -2.25
C GLN A 65 0.92 -20.89 -2.22
N PHE A 66 -0.22 -20.49 -1.66
CA PHE A 66 -0.57 -19.08 -1.45
C PHE A 66 0.17 -18.53 -0.24
N LYS A 67 1.00 -17.50 -0.44
CA LYS A 67 1.94 -16.97 0.57
C LYS A 67 1.52 -15.65 1.20
N TRP A 68 0.50 -15.01 0.67
CA TRP A 68 0.07 -13.69 1.14
C TRP A 68 -0.57 -13.78 2.52
N THR A 69 -0.04 -13.02 3.46
CA THR A 69 -0.59 -12.85 4.81
C THR A 69 -1.31 -11.51 4.91
N ILE A 70 -2.17 -11.36 5.93
CA ILE A 70 -2.84 -10.09 6.15
C ILE A 70 -1.88 -8.96 6.48
N GLU A 71 -0.86 -9.24 7.28
CA GLU A 71 0.18 -8.26 7.64
C GLU A 71 0.93 -7.75 6.41
N ALA A 72 1.31 -8.67 5.51
CA ALA A 72 1.97 -8.32 4.26
C ALA A 72 1.12 -7.39 3.40
N VAL A 73 -0.17 -7.68 3.35
CA VAL A 73 -1.14 -6.95 2.56
C VAL A 73 -1.44 -5.58 3.19
N ALA A 74 -1.55 -5.48 4.51
CA ALA A 74 -1.74 -4.22 5.23
C ALA A 74 -0.54 -3.26 5.12
N ASN A 75 0.66 -3.79 4.87
CA ASN A 75 1.89 -3.02 4.67
C ASN A 75 2.03 -2.44 3.25
N LEU A 76 1.15 -2.80 2.31
CA LEU A 76 1.17 -2.26 0.95
C LEU A 76 0.74 -0.78 0.94
N LYS A 77 1.55 0.07 0.33
CA LYS A 77 1.21 1.48 0.08
C LYS A 77 0.51 1.60 -1.26
N VAL A 78 -0.69 2.16 -1.27
CA VAL A 78 -1.34 2.59 -2.51
C VAL A 78 -0.95 4.05 -2.80
N ARG A 79 -0.85 4.37 -4.09
CA ARG A 79 -0.58 5.72 -4.58
C ARG A 79 -1.80 6.60 -4.31
N LEU A 80 -1.57 7.78 -3.75
CA LEU A 80 -2.57 8.82 -3.62
C LEU A 80 -2.08 10.02 -4.44
N LYS A 81 -2.69 10.24 -5.60
CA LYS A 81 -2.27 11.26 -6.57
C LYS A 81 -2.40 12.66 -5.99
N GLN A 82 -3.50 12.97 -5.30
CA GLN A 82 -3.73 14.33 -4.79
C GLN A 82 -2.77 14.71 -3.66
N SER A 83 -2.43 13.77 -2.78
CA SER A 83 -1.49 13.98 -1.67
C SER A 83 -0.04 13.59 -2.01
N GLN A 84 0.22 13.21 -3.27
CA GLN A 84 1.52 12.77 -3.76
C GLN A 84 2.14 11.61 -2.98
N GLN A 85 1.33 10.78 -2.33
CA GLN A 85 1.82 9.56 -1.70
C GLN A 85 2.24 8.57 -2.79
N PRO A 86 3.50 8.12 -2.83
CA PRO A 86 3.92 7.13 -3.79
C PRO A 86 3.32 5.76 -3.44
N GLY A 87 2.91 5.02 -4.48
CA GLY A 87 2.48 3.63 -4.34
C GLY A 87 3.67 2.67 -4.31
N THR A 88 3.41 1.47 -3.80
CA THR A 88 4.35 0.34 -3.86
C THR A 88 4.66 0.03 -5.32
N ARG A 89 5.94 -0.19 -5.60
CA ARG A 89 6.44 -0.53 -6.93
C ARG A 89 6.03 -1.95 -7.34
N LEU A 90 5.72 -2.14 -8.62
CA LEU A 90 5.42 -3.46 -9.17
C LEU A 90 6.58 -4.43 -8.94
N GLU A 91 7.80 -3.93 -9.16
CA GLU A 91 9.06 -4.64 -9.06
C GLU A 91 9.26 -5.22 -7.65
N THR A 92 8.99 -4.41 -6.63
CA THR A 92 9.03 -4.81 -5.22
C THR A 92 8.07 -5.97 -4.94
N ILE A 93 6.85 -5.90 -5.50
CA ILE A 93 5.84 -6.93 -5.28
C ILE A 93 6.20 -8.22 -5.98
N VAL A 94 6.62 -8.17 -7.25
CA VAL A 94 6.99 -9.37 -8.02
C VAL A 94 8.25 -10.02 -7.47
N THR A 95 9.25 -9.24 -7.03
CA THR A 95 10.48 -9.76 -6.42
C THR A 95 10.18 -10.48 -5.10
N LYS A 96 9.31 -9.90 -4.26
CA LYS A 96 8.99 -10.46 -2.93
C LYS A 96 8.01 -11.62 -2.98
N TRP A 97 6.99 -11.53 -3.83
CA TRP A 97 5.85 -12.46 -3.84
C TRP A 97 5.82 -13.40 -5.03
N GLY A 98 6.76 -13.22 -5.97
CA GLY A 98 6.84 -13.98 -7.20
C GLY A 98 5.80 -13.55 -8.23
N LYS A 99 5.58 -14.42 -9.21
CA LYS A 99 4.65 -14.18 -10.33
C LYS A 99 3.20 -14.41 -9.90
N ALA A 100 2.28 -13.65 -10.48
CA ALA A 100 0.86 -13.77 -10.21
C ALA A 100 0.23 -14.95 -10.96
N GLN A 101 -0.85 -15.53 -10.43
CA GLN A 101 -1.59 -16.59 -11.12
C GLN A 101 -2.34 -16.04 -12.34
N LYS A 102 -2.77 -14.77 -12.30
CA LYS A 102 -3.42 -14.11 -13.42
C LYS A 102 -2.94 -12.68 -13.54
N VAL A 103 -2.70 -12.26 -14.78
CA VAL A 103 -2.33 -10.89 -15.11
C VAL A 103 -3.31 -10.36 -16.15
N LYS A 104 -3.86 -9.17 -15.94
CA LYS A 104 -4.62 -8.43 -16.95
C LYS A 104 -3.90 -7.13 -17.24
N TYR A 105 -3.83 -6.80 -18.52
CA TYR A 105 -3.31 -5.53 -19.00
C TYR A 105 -4.42 -4.80 -19.76
N THR A 106 -4.61 -3.52 -19.48
CA THR A 106 -5.59 -2.69 -20.18
C THR A 106 -4.96 -1.33 -20.47
N LYS A 107 -5.04 -0.91 -21.72
CA LYS A 107 -4.66 0.43 -22.16
C LYS A 107 -5.91 1.11 -22.70
N THR A 108 -6.22 2.32 -22.24
CA THR A 108 -7.35 3.08 -22.80
C THR A 108 -7.09 3.42 -24.27
N ALA A 109 -8.15 3.59 -25.06
CA ALA A 109 -8.06 3.85 -26.50
C ALA A 109 -7.26 5.12 -26.84
N GLN A 110 -7.28 6.12 -25.96
CA GLN A 110 -6.47 7.35 -26.07
C GLN A 110 -5.03 7.18 -25.56
N GLY A 111 -4.69 6.03 -24.96
CA GLY A 111 -3.35 5.71 -24.48
C GLY A 111 -2.96 6.34 -23.14
N ASP A 112 -3.80 7.23 -22.60
CA ASP A 112 -3.51 8.02 -21.38
C ASP A 112 -3.46 7.20 -20.10
N LYS A 113 -4.15 6.06 -20.06
CA LYS A 113 -4.23 5.24 -18.85
C LYS A 113 -3.90 3.78 -19.17
N THR A 114 -2.81 3.34 -18.58
CA THR A 114 -2.35 1.97 -18.62
C THR A 114 -2.53 1.35 -17.24
N VAL A 115 -3.33 0.28 -17.17
CA VAL A 115 -3.64 -0.46 -15.94
C VAL A 115 -3.13 -1.88 -16.07
N LEU A 116 -2.31 -2.30 -15.11
CA LEU A 116 -1.86 -3.68 -14.95
C LEU A 116 -2.48 -4.25 -13.68
N VAL A 117 -3.06 -5.44 -13.76
CA VAL A 117 -3.74 -6.09 -12.64
C VAL A 117 -3.10 -7.45 -12.40
N LEU A 118 -2.55 -7.66 -11.20
CA LEU A 118 -1.96 -8.92 -10.76
C LEU A 118 -2.91 -9.57 -9.76
N THR A 119 -3.35 -10.79 -10.04
CA THR A 119 -4.15 -11.60 -9.10
C THR A 119 -3.32 -12.77 -8.61
N TYR A 120 -3.07 -12.77 -7.31
CA TYR A 120 -2.55 -13.90 -6.56
C TYR A 120 -3.73 -14.65 -5.95
N ALA A 121 -3.88 -15.94 -6.20
CA ALA A 121 -5.00 -16.70 -5.67
C ALA A 121 -4.61 -18.12 -5.27
N ALA A 122 -5.18 -18.54 -4.14
CA ALA A 122 -5.12 -19.91 -3.67
C ALA A 122 -6.04 -20.83 -4.50
N LYS A 123 -5.90 -22.13 -4.29
CA LYS A 123 -6.91 -23.10 -4.73
C LYS A 123 -8.23 -22.85 -3.97
N GLN A 124 -9.35 -23.19 -4.60
CA GLN A 124 -10.66 -23.14 -3.95
C GLN A 124 -10.67 -24.10 -2.74
N THR A 125 -11.25 -23.66 -1.63
CA THR A 125 -11.51 -24.50 -0.45
C THR A 125 -12.97 -24.32 -0.03
N ASP A 126 -13.42 -25.12 0.95
CA ASP A 126 -14.74 -24.99 1.56
C ASP A 126 -14.92 -23.63 2.27
N GLN A 127 -13.81 -23.00 2.69
CA GLN A 127 -13.79 -21.67 3.28
C GLN A 127 -13.73 -20.55 2.22
N GLY A 128 -13.93 -20.89 0.95
CA GLY A 128 -13.80 -19.95 -0.15
C GLY A 128 -12.40 -19.94 -0.77
N LYS A 129 -12.19 -19.00 -1.70
CA LYS A 129 -10.92 -18.80 -2.40
C LYS A 129 -10.21 -17.59 -1.83
N LYS A 130 -9.00 -17.81 -1.28
CA LYS A 130 -8.11 -16.71 -0.88
C LYS A 130 -7.53 -16.03 -2.09
N SER A 131 -7.55 -14.71 -2.10
CA SER A 131 -6.91 -13.95 -3.17
C SER A 131 -6.46 -12.56 -2.73
N VAL A 132 -5.43 -12.08 -3.41
CA VAL A 132 -4.96 -10.71 -3.40
C VAL A 132 -4.91 -10.24 -4.83
N THR A 133 -5.70 -9.23 -5.18
CA THR A 133 -5.64 -8.57 -6.48
C THR A 133 -5.08 -7.17 -6.30
N LEU A 134 -4.15 -6.79 -7.16
CA LEU A 134 -3.37 -5.57 -7.08
C LEU A 134 -3.46 -4.84 -8.42
N TRP A 135 -3.91 -3.58 -8.39
CA TRP A 135 -3.99 -2.72 -9.57
C TRP A 135 -2.84 -1.76 -9.56
N PHE A 136 -2.19 -1.65 -10.70
CA PHE A 136 -1.09 -0.75 -10.92
C PHE A 136 -1.42 0.18 -12.07
N GLU A 137 -1.04 1.44 -11.92
CA GLU A 137 -1.05 2.40 -13.00
C GLU A 137 0.39 2.78 -13.33
N GLN A 138 0.65 3.01 -14.62
CA GLN A 138 1.93 3.52 -15.05
C GLN A 138 2.07 4.99 -14.61
N GLU A 139 3.15 5.28 -13.89
CA GLU A 139 3.61 6.62 -13.59
C GLU A 139 4.69 7.00 -14.60
N LYS A 140 4.52 8.17 -15.22
CA LYS A 140 5.44 8.64 -16.25
C LYS A 140 6.87 8.65 -15.71
N ASP A 141 7.77 7.98 -16.42
CA ASP A 141 9.20 7.86 -16.10
C ASP A 141 9.53 7.17 -14.74
N GLN A 142 8.53 6.59 -14.05
CA GLN A 142 8.73 5.92 -12.74
C GLN A 142 8.19 4.48 -12.67
N GLY A 143 7.74 3.93 -13.79
CA GLY A 143 7.25 2.55 -13.86
C GLY A 143 5.83 2.39 -13.30
N TYR A 144 5.50 1.20 -12.80
CA TYR A 144 4.14 0.88 -12.34
C TYR A 144 4.00 1.04 -10.83
N ARG A 145 2.98 1.78 -10.40
CA ARG A 145 2.68 2.02 -8.99
C ARG A 145 1.33 1.44 -8.60
N LEU A 146 1.29 0.77 -7.46
CA LEU A 146 0.09 0.22 -6.86
C LEU A 146 -0.93 1.33 -6.57
N THR A 147 -2.16 1.20 -7.05
CA THR A 147 -3.26 2.17 -6.84
C THR A 147 -4.43 1.58 -6.07
N THR A 148 -4.59 0.25 -6.11
CA THR A 148 -5.69 -0.43 -5.41
C THR A 148 -5.26 -1.81 -4.98
N VAL A 149 -5.72 -2.20 -3.79
CA VAL A 149 -5.60 -3.56 -3.28
C VAL A 149 -6.99 -4.12 -3.02
N ASP A 150 -7.18 -5.38 -3.36
CA ASP A 150 -8.37 -6.17 -3.08
C ASP A 150 -7.94 -7.49 -2.44
N ALA A 151 -8.26 -7.65 -1.17
CA ALA A 151 -7.94 -8.79 -0.35
C ALA A 151 -9.22 -9.56 -0.03
N THR A 152 -9.27 -10.85 -0.37
CA THR A 152 -10.44 -11.71 -0.13
C THR A 152 -10.03 -12.97 0.63
N ASN A 153 -10.82 -13.35 1.64
CA ASN A 153 -10.59 -14.53 2.50
C ASN A 153 -9.19 -14.55 3.16
N LEU A 154 -8.55 -13.41 3.39
CA LEU A 154 -7.24 -13.36 4.05
C LEU A 154 -7.30 -13.45 5.58
N LEU A 155 -8.49 -13.26 6.14
CA LEU A 155 -8.74 -13.20 7.57
C LEU A 155 -9.49 -14.46 7.98
N ASP A 156 -8.81 -15.60 8.03
CA ASP A 156 -9.47 -16.86 8.42
C ASP A 156 -10.00 -16.78 9.85
N ALA A 157 -11.21 -17.31 10.06
CA ALA A 157 -11.83 -17.41 11.39
C ALA A 157 -11.05 -18.31 12.37
N LYS A 158 -10.05 -19.09 11.91
CA LYS A 158 -9.20 -19.93 12.76
C LYS A 158 -7.94 -19.21 13.29
N GLU A 159 -7.57 -18.05 12.75
CA GLU A 159 -6.55 -17.16 13.36
C GLU A 159 -7.13 -16.27 14.48
N LYS A 160 -8.39 -16.55 14.89
CA LYS A 160 -9.11 -15.84 15.97
C LYS A 160 -8.48 -15.97 17.36
N THR A 161 -7.47 -16.82 17.57
CA THR A 161 -6.91 -17.07 18.92
C THR A 161 -5.53 -16.48 19.17
N SER A 162 -4.85 -15.92 18.16
CA SER A 162 -3.51 -15.30 18.33
C SER A 162 -3.47 -13.80 18.02
N SER A 163 -4.39 -13.31 17.17
CA SER A 163 -4.35 -11.94 16.66
C SER A 163 -4.83 -10.87 17.66
N GLU A 164 -5.47 -11.25 18.76
CA GLU A 164 -5.91 -10.30 19.80
C GLU A 164 -4.74 -9.77 20.66
N LYS A 165 -3.59 -10.48 20.67
CA LYS A 165 -2.40 -10.08 21.46
C LYS A 165 -1.29 -9.41 20.65
N GLU A 166 -1.24 -9.56 19.33
CA GLU A 166 -0.08 -9.08 18.54
C GLU A 166 -0.29 -7.73 17.85
N ILE A 167 -1.53 -7.25 17.70
CA ILE A 167 -1.82 -5.97 17.03
C ILE A 167 -1.52 -4.76 17.97
N THR A 168 -1.32 -4.98 19.26
CA THR A 168 -1.23 -3.92 20.28
C THR A 168 0.19 -3.48 20.65
N THR A 169 1.23 -4.10 20.11
CA THR A 169 2.61 -3.72 20.45
C THR A 169 3.45 -3.52 19.20
N GLU A 170 3.43 -2.32 18.65
CA GLU A 170 4.66 -1.67 18.18
C GLU A 170 4.46 -0.15 18.05
N LYS A 171 5.36 0.58 18.71
CA LYS A 171 5.50 2.04 18.64
C LYS A 171 5.65 2.47 17.17
N GLU A 172 4.77 3.36 16.72
CA GLU A 172 4.79 4.06 15.43
C GLU A 172 5.00 3.18 14.18
N LYS A 173 4.02 2.37 13.74
CA LYS A 173 4.18 1.60 12.49
C LYS A 173 2.94 1.61 11.58
N LYS A 174 3.22 1.80 10.28
CA LYS A 174 2.28 1.76 9.14
C LYS A 174 1.40 0.49 9.21
N GLY A 175 0.11 0.61 8.89
CA GLY A 175 -0.88 -0.47 9.05
C GLY A 175 -1.98 -0.20 10.09
N THR A 176 -1.91 0.92 10.80
CA THR A 176 -2.88 1.32 11.85
C THR A 176 -4.33 1.36 11.39
N GLU A 177 -4.60 1.77 10.15
CA GLU A 177 -5.95 1.92 9.63
C GLU A 177 -6.63 0.56 9.42
N PHE A 178 -5.91 -0.39 8.85
CA PHE A 178 -6.37 -1.76 8.69
C PHE A 178 -6.68 -2.38 10.06
N ALA A 179 -5.75 -2.26 11.01
CA ALA A 179 -5.95 -2.73 12.38
C ALA A 179 -7.14 -2.07 13.09
N GLN A 180 -7.36 -0.76 12.89
CA GLN A 180 -8.53 -0.05 13.41
C GLN A 180 -9.84 -0.60 12.84
N LEU A 181 -9.89 -0.86 11.53
CA LEU A 181 -11.05 -1.46 10.86
C LEU A 181 -11.41 -2.82 11.46
N ILE A 182 -10.42 -3.71 11.57
CA ILE A 182 -10.61 -5.04 12.16
C ILE A 182 -11.07 -4.95 13.60
N LYS A 183 -10.47 -4.06 14.39
CA LYS A 183 -10.85 -3.86 15.80
C LYS A 183 -12.29 -3.35 15.95
N GLN A 184 -12.75 -2.49 15.04
CA GLN A 184 -14.08 -1.89 15.14
C GLN A 184 -15.20 -2.81 14.66
N LEU A 185 -14.96 -3.59 13.61
CA LEU A 185 -16.03 -4.27 12.85
C LEU A 185 -15.79 -5.78 12.68
N GLY A 186 -14.69 -6.29 13.23
CA GLY A 186 -14.27 -7.67 13.02
C GLY A 186 -13.63 -7.87 11.65
N ASN A 187 -13.44 -9.14 11.29
CA ASN A 187 -12.75 -9.53 10.08
C ASN A 187 -13.69 -9.50 8.86
N PRO A 188 -13.52 -8.58 7.90
CA PRO A 188 -14.29 -8.62 6.67
C PRO A 188 -13.91 -9.82 5.82
N GLN A 189 -14.90 -10.31 5.07
CA GLN A 189 -14.71 -11.34 4.06
C GLN A 189 -13.83 -10.84 2.91
N ARG A 190 -14.02 -9.57 2.53
CA ARG A 190 -13.23 -8.89 1.51
C ARG A 190 -12.97 -7.45 1.92
N LEU A 191 -11.75 -6.98 1.70
CA LEU A 191 -11.36 -5.59 1.90
C LEU A 191 -10.72 -5.05 0.64
N VAL A 192 -11.20 -3.90 0.18
CA VAL A 192 -10.64 -3.15 -0.93
C VAL A 192 -10.22 -1.78 -0.44
N TRP A 193 -9.06 -1.27 -0.86
CA TRP A 193 -8.68 0.13 -0.58
C TRP A 193 -7.87 0.75 -1.70
N GLY A 194 -7.97 2.07 -1.80
CA GLY A 194 -7.40 2.89 -2.85
C GLY A 194 -7.69 4.38 -2.64
N GLU A 195 -7.31 5.19 -3.62
CA GLU A 195 -7.63 6.62 -3.64
C GLU A 195 -9.12 6.85 -3.97
N MET A 196 -9.79 7.68 -3.17
CA MET A 196 -11.15 8.16 -3.40
C MET A 196 -11.16 9.38 -4.35
N PRO A 197 -12.33 9.76 -4.92
CA PRO A 197 -12.44 10.96 -5.76
C PRO A 197 -11.94 12.25 -5.10
N ASP A 198 -12.04 12.34 -3.77
CA ASP A 198 -11.54 13.46 -2.96
C ASP A 198 -10.05 13.36 -2.58
N GLY A 199 -9.31 12.41 -3.17
CA GLY A 199 -7.88 12.20 -2.97
C GLY A 199 -7.49 11.50 -1.66
N GLY A 200 -8.46 11.24 -0.79
CA GLY A 200 -8.25 10.50 0.44
C GLY A 200 -8.10 9.01 0.22
N MET A 201 -7.60 8.31 1.25
CA MET A 201 -7.66 6.86 1.30
C MET A 201 -9.07 6.39 1.62
N GLY A 202 -9.64 5.55 0.77
CA GLY A 202 -10.93 4.89 0.98
C GLY A 202 -10.76 3.39 1.18
N TYR A 203 -11.65 2.80 1.98
CA TYR A 203 -11.73 1.38 2.25
C TYR A 203 -13.16 0.91 2.01
N ARG A 204 -13.34 -0.24 1.37
CA ARG A 204 -14.62 -0.92 1.23
C ARG A 204 -14.49 -2.31 1.83
N ALA A 205 -15.24 -2.56 2.90
CA ALA A 205 -15.27 -3.82 3.61
C ALA A 205 -16.58 -4.55 3.31
N THR A 206 -16.48 -5.81 2.92
CA THR A 206 -17.63 -6.68 2.65
C THR A 206 -17.67 -7.79 3.68
N TYR A 207 -18.83 -8.00 4.28
CA TYR A 207 -19.12 -9.06 5.23
C TYR A 207 -20.20 -9.96 4.65
N GLN A 208 -19.90 -11.25 4.58
CA GLN A 208 -20.84 -12.25 4.09
C GLN A 208 -20.95 -13.36 5.14
N VAL A 209 -22.14 -13.48 5.72
CA VAL A 209 -22.48 -14.55 6.65
C VAL A 209 -23.45 -15.48 5.94
N PRO A 210 -23.21 -16.82 5.93
CA PRO A 210 -24.12 -17.76 5.30
C PRO A 210 -25.55 -17.58 5.79
N GLY A 211 -26.51 -17.48 4.86
CA GLY A 211 -27.93 -17.28 5.17
C GLY A 211 -28.31 -15.84 5.51
N GLN A 212 -27.39 -14.87 5.47
CA GLN A 212 -27.66 -13.45 5.65
C GLN A 212 -27.34 -12.66 4.37
N PRO A 213 -27.99 -11.49 4.17
CA PRO A 213 -27.61 -10.56 3.12
C PRO A 213 -26.14 -10.13 3.26
N GLU A 214 -25.49 -9.90 2.13
CA GLU A 214 -24.17 -9.27 2.10
C GLU A 214 -24.26 -7.85 2.67
N VAL A 215 -23.34 -7.51 3.56
CA VAL A 215 -23.21 -6.15 4.10
C VAL A 215 -21.92 -5.53 3.57
N VAL A 216 -22.06 -4.39 2.89
CA VAL A 216 -20.94 -3.60 2.38
C VAL A 216 -20.87 -2.30 3.15
N MET A 217 -19.68 -1.98 3.65
CA MET A 217 -19.41 -0.74 4.38
C MET A 217 -18.25 0.00 3.71
N GLU A 218 -18.40 1.31 3.56
CA GLU A 218 -17.37 2.17 2.99
C GLU A 218 -16.84 3.14 4.06
N PHE A 219 -15.52 3.27 4.11
CA PHE A 219 -14.83 4.10 5.06
C PHE A 219 -13.88 5.02 4.35
N LYS A 220 -13.77 6.23 4.86
CA LYS A 220 -12.75 7.19 4.46
C LYS A 220 -11.80 7.45 5.63
N LYS A 221 -10.51 7.56 5.32
CA LYS A 221 -9.53 8.08 6.26
C LYS A 221 -9.69 9.60 6.41
N LYS A 222 -10.00 10.05 7.61
CA LYS A 222 -10.01 11.46 8.00
C LYS A 222 -9.01 11.64 9.15
N ALA A 223 -7.89 12.29 8.86
CA ALA A 223 -6.75 12.40 9.76
C ALA A 223 -6.27 11.01 10.26
N LYS A 224 -6.33 10.76 11.58
CA LYS A 224 -5.91 9.49 12.22
C LYS A 224 -7.07 8.52 12.46
N LYS A 225 -8.26 8.78 11.91
CA LYS A 225 -9.48 8.00 12.13
C LYS A 225 -10.10 7.54 10.82
N LEU A 226 -10.82 6.44 10.89
CA LEU A 226 -11.71 5.98 9.84
C LEU A 226 -13.13 6.44 10.16
N VAL A 227 -13.82 6.92 9.12
CA VAL A 227 -15.20 7.43 9.20
C VAL A 227 -16.02 6.68 8.18
N LEU A 228 -17.16 6.12 8.60
CA LEU A 228 -18.14 5.52 7.71
C LEU A 228 -18.72 6.59 6.78
N VAL A 229 -18.85 6.27 5.50
CA VAL A 229 -19.34 7.17 4.43
C VAL A 229 -20.72 6.74 3.98
#